data_AF-A0A959FJU9-F1
#
_entry.id   AF-A0A959FJU9-F1
#
_cell.length_a   1.000
_cell.length_b   1.000
_cell.length_c   1.000
_cell.angle_alpha   90.00
_cell.angle_beta   90.00
_cell.angle_gamma   90.00
#
_symmetry.space_group_name_H-M   'P 1'
#
loop_
_entity.id
_entity.type
_entity.pdbx_description
1 polymer ?
#
loop_
_entity_poly.entity_id
_entity_poly.type
_entity_poly.pdbx_seq_one_letter_code
_entity_poly.pdbx_strand_id
1 'polypeptide(L)'
;MKNARFKPLSTLLMILAVAVAFTGCEKDDTIEFGPNGFNNGIESGIGTNGILRQDRLHIVDQDILQDQDRLKLQECKLQIDQLPVVPLTEAEITSVLYNREAQKVSRDLYLGFYDNWQLAVFENVANGEQAHMDAMLFLIDLYDLTDPVGNNEVGVFYNAELQERYNIAWETGLADETAALREAALIQEMEIAELDAALTDLVENDHLDLIYNNLVTASGAHLHAFVKYLQLFNIDYEPQVLSIEAFNAIMNENWTPGHHGGRK
;
A
#
# COMPACT_ATOMS: atom_id res chain seq x y z
N MET A 1 -75.19 -10.96 8.06
CA MET A 1 -75.00 -11.42 9.46
C MET A 1 -73.90 -12.48 9.42
N LYS A 2 -72.65 -12.09 9.69
CA LYS A 2 -71.89 -12.43 10.91
C LYS A 2 -72.04 -13.89 11.34
N ASN A 3 -70.97 -14.69 11.16
CA ASN A 3 -70.20 -15.18 12.30
C ASN A 3 -68.85 -15.76 11.86
N ALA A 4 -67.82 -15.29 12.56
CA ALA A 4 -66.43 -15.73 12.52
C ALA A 4 -66.24 -17.03 13.32
N ARG A 5 -65.12 -17.75 13.10
CA ARG A 5 -64.04 -17.90 14.09
C ARG A 5 -62.90 -18.83 13.59
N PHE A 6 -61.69 -18.25 13.70
CA PHE A 6 -60.38 -18.80 14.11
C PHE A 6 -59.62 -19.89 13.34
N LYS A 7 -58.35 -19.52 13.05
CA LYS A 7 -57.20 -20.30 12.59
C LYS A 7 -56.70 -21.29 13.66
N PRO A 8 -55.78 -22.20 13.29
CA PRO A 8 -54.41 -21.98 13.73
C PRO A 8 -53.35 -22.12 12.63
N LEU A 9 -52.16 -21.65 13.01
CA LEU A 9 -50.88 -21.55 12.30
C LEU A 9 -50.44 -22.84 11.60
N SER A 10 -49.82 -22.71 10.43
CA SER A 10 -48.70 -23.57 10.03
C SER A 10 -47.83 -22.90 8.96
N THR A 11 -46.64 -22.52 9.41
CA THR A 11 -45.36 -22.50 8.70
C THR A 11 -45.26 -21.78 7.36
N LEU A 12 -44.82 -20.52 7.49
CA LEU A 12 -44.13 -19.70 6.50
C LEU A 12 -42.90 -20.46 5.95
N LEU A 13 -42.90 -20.81 4.66
CA LEU A 13 -41.67 -21.16 3.92
C LEU A 13 -41.41 -20.01 2.95
N MET A 14 -40.84 -18.92 3.48
CA MET A 14 -40.13 -17.96 2.65
C MET A 14 -38.88 -18.67 2.13
N ILE A 15 -38.85 -18.96 0.83
CA ILE A 15 -37.59 -19.19 0.13
C ILE A 15 -36.91 -17.82 0.09
N LEU A 16 -36.17 -17.52 1.16
CA LEU A 16 -35.21 -16.44 1.19
C LEU A 16 -34.13 -16.86 0.19
N ALA A 17 -34.07 -16.15 -0.93
CA ALA A 17 -32.90 -16.18 -1.78
C ALA A 17 -31.70 -15.90 -0.86
N VAL A 18 -30.79 -16.88 -0.77
CA VAL A 18 -29.47 -16.65 -0.18
C VAL A 18 -28.80 -15.66 -1.10
N ALA A 19 -28.96 -14.37 -0.80
CA ALA A 19 -27.97 -13.38 -1.17
C ALA A 19 -26.69 -13.87 -0.51
N VAL A 20 -25.80 -14.46 -1.31
CA VAL A 20 -24.39 -14.52 -0.96
C VAL A 20 -23.98 -13.06 -0.93
N ALA A 21 -24.08 -12.47 0.27
CA ALA A 21 -23.40 -11.24 0.56
C ALA A 21 -21.92 -11.57 0.45
N PHE A 22 -21.34 -11.30 -0.73
CA PHE A 22 -19.92 -10.99 -0.83
C PHE A 22 -19.73 -9.71 -0.04
N THR A 23 -19.65 -9.83 1.27
CA THR A 23 -18.85 -8.89 2.04
C THR A 23 -17.42 -9.19 1.59
N GLY A 24 -16.95 -8.41 0.62
CA GLY A 24 -15.53 -8.31 0.32
C GLY A 24 -14.78 -7.85 1.56
N CYS A 25 -13.50 -7.53 1.41
CA CYS A 25 -12.68 -6.92 2.45
C CYS A 25 -13.28 -5.55 2.87
N GLU A 26 -14.41 -5.52 3.56
CA GLU A 26 -15.06 -4.30 4.01
C GLU A 26 -14.61 -4.03 5.43
N LYS A 27 -13.68 -3.08 5.48
CA LYS A 27 -13.57 -2.02 6.48
C LYS A 27 -13.60 -2.52 7.92
N ASP A 28 -12.41 -2.78 8.44
CA ASP A 28 -12.14 -2.18 9.74
C ASP A 28 -11.74 -0.74 9.47
N ASP A 29 -12.71 0.15 9.67
CA ASP A 29 -12.51 1.59 9.67
C ASP A 29 -11.44 1.90 10.72
N THR A 30 -10.49 2.76 10.35
CA THR A 30 -9.38 3.27 11.17
C THR A 30 -8.21 2.28 11.35
N ILE A 31 -7.07 2.60 10.72
CA ILE A 31 -5.86 2.64 11.54
C ILE A 31 -6.15 3.75 12.55
N GLU A 32 -6.74 3.42 13.70
CA GLU A 32 -6.53 4.25 14.86
C GLU A 32 -5.02 4.20 15.11
N PHE A 33 -4.29 5.17 14.56
CA PHE A 33 -3.23 5.79 15.33
C PHE A 33 -3.94 6.32 16.58
N GLY A 34 -4.15 5.44 17.57
CA GLY A 34 -4.93 5.78 18.74
C GLY A 34 -4.43 7.12 19.29
N PRO A 35 -5.29 7.98 19.84
CA PRO A 35 -4.94 9.33 20.29
C PRO A 35 -3.88 9.39 21.41
N ASN A 36 -3.31 8.24 21.77
CA ASN A 36 -2.32 8.04 22.83
C ASN A 36 -0.93 7.60 22.31
N GLY A 37 -0.68 7.55 20.99
CA GLY A 37 0.66 7.27 20.45
C GLY A 37 1.60 8.48 20.37
N PHE A 38 1.05 9.70 20.43
CA PHE A 38 1.81 10.93 20.38
C PHE A 38 1.26 11.95 21.39
N ASN A 39 1.53 11.78 22.68
CA ASN A 39 1.42 12.89 23.63
C ASN A 39 2.54 12.90 24.69
N ASN A 40 3.68 13.44 24.25
CA ASN A 40 4.44 14.54 24.85
C ASN A 40 5.01 14.44 26.27
N GLY A 41 6.35 14.38 26.30
CA GLY A 41 7.17 15.17 27.21
C GLY A 41 8.19 16.00 26.40
N ILE A 42 7.73 17.03 25.67
CA ILE A 42 8.64 18.02 25.06
C ILE A 42 8.89 19.12 26.11
N GLU A 43 9.90 18.93 26.95
CA GLU A 43 10.57 20.07 27.55
C GLU A 43 11.49 20.71 26.50
N SER A 44 11.37 22.02 26.36
CA SER A 44 12.11 22.88 25.45
C SER A 44 13.58 23.00 25.88
N GLY A 45 14.39 22.01 25.52
CA GLY A 45 15.85 22.04 25.63
C GLY A 45 16.49 22.22 24.26
N ILE A 46 16.92 23.45 23.92
CA ILE A 46 17.82 23.70 22.80
C ILE A 46 19.18 23.10 23.17
N GLY A 47 19.48 21.91 22.65
CA GLY A 47 20.75 21.22 22.83
C GLY A 47 21.42 20.98 21.49
N THR A 48 22.45 21.76 21.18
CA THR A 48 23.36 21.55 20.06
C THR A 48 24.12 20.23 20.28
N ASN A 49 23.75 19.18 19.54
CA ASN A 49 24.59 18.08 19.04
C ASN A 49 23.67 16.94 18.59
N GLY A 50 23.78 16.53 17.32
CA GLY A 50 22.88 15.62 16.58
C GLY A 50 22.87 14.15 17.01
N ILE A 51 23.00 13.86 18.32
CA ILE A 51 23.01 12.49 18.86
C ILE A 51 21.73 12.21 19.69
N LEU A 52 20.93 13.22 20.07
CA LEU A 52 19.74 13.06 20.94
C LEU A 52 18.38 12.96 20.20
N ARG A 53 18.36 12.73 18.88
CA ARG A 53 17.10 12.62 18.09
C ARG A 53 16.60 11.19 17.90
N GLN A 54 17.48 10.19 17.88
CA GLN A 54 17.10 8.78 17.63
C GLN A 54 16.26 8.17 18.76
N ASP A 55 16.53 8.54 20.03
CA ASP A 55 15.81 7.99 21.20
C ASP A 55 14.31 8.39 21.28
N ARG A 56 13.85 9.31 20.42
CA ARG A 56 12.45 9.80 20.41
C ARG A 56 11.60 9.26 19.25
N LEU A 57 12.18 8.46 18.36
CA LEU A 57 11.53 7.93 17.16
C LEU A 57 11.21 6.44 17.23
N HIS A 58 11.54 5.79 18.35
CA HIS A 58 11.15 4.42 18.61
C HIS A 58 9.80 4.39 19.34
N ILE A 59 8.90 3.53 18.83
CA ILE A 59 7.83 2.77 19.50
C ILE A 59 6.54 2.79 18.64
N VAL A 60 6.57 1.98 17.59
CA VAL A 60 5.58 0.91 17.41
C VAL A 60 6.41 -0.35 17.22
N ASP A 61 6.07 -1.45 17.90
CA ASP A 61 6.83 -2.69 17.84
C ASP A 61 6.88 -3.19 16.39
N GLN A 62 8.07 -3.20 15.78
CA GLN A 62 8.25 -3.51 14.35
C GLN A 62 7.73 -4.92 14.00
N ASP A 63 7.82 -5.84 14.95
CA ASP A 63 7.30 -7.20 14.84
C ASP A 63 5.77 -7.21 14.63
N ILE A 64 5.04 -6.27 15.26
CA ILE A 64 3.57 -6.17 15.14
C ILE A 64 3.17 -5.67 13.75
N LEU A 65 3.91 -4.70 13.18
CA LEU A 65 3.59 -4.16 11.85
C LEU A 65 3.86 -5.20 10.75
N GLN A 66 4.98 -5.94 10.84
CA GLN A 66 5.31 -7.02 9.91
C GLN A 66 4.28 -8.16 9.97
N ASP A 67 3.83 -8.54 11.17
CA ASP A 67 2.81 -9.58 11.32
C ASP A 67 1.46 -9.14 10.73
N GLN A 68 1.10 -7.86 10.86
CA GLN A 68 -0.13 -7.32 10.28
C GLN A 68 -0.12 -7.33 8.74
N ASP A 69 0.98 -6.93 8.10
CA ASP A 69 1.07 -6.94 6.64
C ASP A 69 1.07 -8.37 6.07
N ARG A 70 1.71 -9.31 6.76
CA ARG A 70 1.67 -10.74 6.42
C ARG A 70 0.27 -11.33 6.58
N LEU A 71 -0.45 -10.96 7.63
CA LEU A 71 -1.83 -11.39 7.85
C LEU A 71 -2.75 -10.85 6.75
N LYS A 72 -2.63 -9.58 6.38
CA LYS A 72 -3.38 -8.99 5.25
C LYS A 72 -3.08 -9.68 3.93
N LEU A 73 -1.81 -10.00 3.65
CA LEU A 73 -1.43 -10.75 2.45
C LEU A 73 -2.07 -12.15 2.45
N GLN A 74 -2.10 -12.83 3.60
CA GLN A 74 -2.74 -14.14 3.73
C GLN A 74 -4.26 -14.06 3.49
N GLU A 75 -4.93 -13.03 4.02
CA GLU A 75 -6.35 -12.77 3.79
C GLU A 75 -6.66 -12.48 2.32
N CYS A 76 -5.82 -11.66 1.67
CA CYS A 76 -5.94 -11.38 0.23
C CYS A 76 -5.81 -12.66 -0.61
N LYS A 77 -4.83 -13.51 -0.31
CA LYS A 77 -4.66 -14.81 -0.99
C LYS A 77 -5.89 -15.71 -0.83
N LEU A 78 -6.47 -15.76 0.37
CA LEU A 78 -7.69 -16.53 0.62
C LEU A 78 -8.91 -16.01 -0.16
N GLN A 79 -8.98 -14.71 -0.45
CA GLN A 79 -10.02 -14.14 -1.31
C GLN A 79 -9.77 -14.46 -2.78
N ILE A 80 -8.52 -14.37 -3.25
CA ILE A 80 -8.15 -14.70 -4.63
C ILE A 80 -8.47 -16.15 -4.96
N ASP A 81 -8.20 -17.09 -4.04
CA ASP A 81 -8.51 -18.51 -4.20
C ASP A 81 -10.01 -18.79 -4.39
N GLN A 82 -10.89 -17.85 -4.00
CA GLN A 82 -12.34 -17.96 -4.17
C GLN A 82 -12.85 -17.35 -5.47
N LEU A 83 -12.01 -16.57 -6.16
CA LEU A 83 -12.34 -15.90 -7.41
C LEU A 83 -11.96 -16.79 -8.61
N PRO A 84 -12.75 -16.78 -9.70
CA PRO A 84 -12.44 -17.59 -10.87
C PRO A 84 -11.14 -17.13 -11.55
N VAL A 85 -10.28 -18.07 -11.92
CA VAL A 85 -9.09 -17.77 -12.73
C VAL A 85 -9.53 -17.53 -14.17
N VAL A 86 -9.48 -16.26 -14.59
CA VAL A 86 -9.69 -15.82 -15.98
C VAL A 86 -8.34 -15.42 -16.58
N PRO A 87 -8.01 -15.81 -17.82
CA PRO A 87 -6.75 -15.43 -18.45
C PRO A 87 -6.54 -13.92 -18.48
N LEU A 88 -5.31 -13.49 -18.20
CA LEU A 88 -4.91 -12.09 -18.32
C LEU A 88 -4.77 -11.68 -19.80
N THR A 89 -5.08 -10.42 -20.08
CA THR A 89 -4.70 -9.77 -21.34
C THR A 89 -3.19 -9.52 -21.40
N GLU A 90 -2.62 -9.30 -22.60
CA GLU A 90 -1.19 -8.97 -22.74
C GLU A 90 -0.79 -7.70 -21.97
N ALA A 91 -1.70 -6.73 -21.90
CA ALA A 91 -1.47 -5.48 -21.20
C ALA A 91 -1.51 -5.67 -19.68
N GLU A 92 -2.42 -6.50 -19.16
CA GLU A 92 -2.44 -6.90 -17.74
C GLU A 92 -1.18 -7.69 -17.35
N ILE A 93 -0.73 -8.63 -18.20
CA ILE A 93 0.54 -9.35 -17.98
C ILE A 93 1.70 -8.35 -17.90
N THR A 94 1.78 -7.41 -18.84
CA THR A 94 2.83 -6.39 -18.85
C THR A 94 2.80 -5.55 -17.57
N SER A 95 1.61 -5.16 -17.11
CA SER A 95 1.41 -4.43 -15.86
C SER A 95 1.85 -5.24 -14.63
N VAL A 96 1.52 -6.53 -14.56
CA VAL A 96 1.93 -7.41 -13.45
C VAL A 96 3.44 -7.51 -13.35
N LEU A 97 4.13 -7.73 -14.48
CA LEU A 97 5.59 -7.86 -14.51
C LEU A 97 6.28 -6.54 -14.18
N TYR A 98 5.74 -5.41 -14.66
CA TYR A 98 6.22 -4.08 -14.31
C TYR A 98 6.09 -3.81 -12.81
N ASN A 99 4.92 -4.04 -12.22
CA ASN A 99 4.67 -3.77 -10.81
C ASN A 99 5.51 -4.68 -9.90
N ARG A 100 5.79 -5.93 -10.31
CA ARG A 100 6.73 -6.81 -9.59
C ARG A 100 8.11 -6.16 -9.43
N GLU A 101 8.64 -5.53 -10.47
CA GLU A 101 9.92 -4.83 -10.40
C GLU A 101 9.80 -3.44 -9.73
N ALA A 102 8.67 -2.74 -9.89
CA ALA A 102 8.46 -1.43 -9.28
C ALA A 102 8.50 -1.51 -7.74
N GLN A 103 7.79 -2.49 -7.15
CA GLN A 103 7.84 -2.72 -5.70
C GLN A 103 9.27 -3.10 -5.23
N LYS A 104 10.06 -3.77 -6.08
CA LYS A 104 11.47 -4.04 -5.80
C LYS A 104 12.32 -2.76 -5.81
N VAL A 105 12.05 -1.79 -6.70
CA VAL A 105 12.73 -0.48 -6.69
C VAL A 105 12.56 0.17 -5.32
N SER A 106 11.33 0.24 -4.84
CA SER A 106 10.98 0.81 -3.53
C SER A 106 11.69 0.07 -2.39
N ARG A 107 11.55 -1.25 -2.32
CA ARG A 107 12.23 -2.07 -1.30
C ARG A 107 13.74 -1.84 -1.29
N ASP A 108 14.38 -1.97 -2.45
CA ASP A 108 15.84 -1.90 -2.56
C ASP A 108 16.37 -0.50 -2.24
N LEU A 109 15.66 0.57 -2.67
CA LEU A 109 16.01 1.94 -2.29
C LEU A 109 15.92 2.14 -0.79
N TYR A 110 14.83 1.69 -0.16
CA TYR A 110 14.59 1.95 1.25
C TYR A 110 15.52 1.13 2.16
N LEU A 111 15.86 -0.11 1.80
CA LEU A 111 16.92 -0.85 2.49
C LEU A 111 18.25 -0.10 2.43
N GLY A 112 18.64 0.38 1.25
CA GLY A 112 19.87 1.15 1.10
C GLY A 112 19.84 2.50 1.83
N PHE A 113 18.71 3.21 1.84
CA PHE A 113 18.55 4.45 2.60
C PHE A 113 18.56 4.21 4.11
N TYR A 114 18.01 3.10 4.59
CA TYR A 114 18.13 2.71 5.99
C TYR A 114 19.59 2.49 6.38
N ASP A 115 20.35 1.75 5.56
CA ASP A 115 21.78 1.51 5.82
C ASP A 115 22.58 2.82 5.94
N ASN A 116 22.26 3.84 5.12
CA ASN A 116 22.97 5.12 5.11
C ASN A 116 22.50 6.10 6.19
N TRP A 117 21.19 6.18 6.44
CA TRP A 117 20.59 7.25 7.25
C TRP A 117 20.03 6.78 8.59
N GLN A 118 19.84 5.48 8.78
CA GLN A 118 19.36 4.86 10.03
C GLN A 118 18.02 5.44 10.52
N LEU A 119 17.14 5.84 9.58
CA LEU A 119 15.78 6.29 9.86
C LEU A 119 14.83 5.09 9.78
N ALA A 120 14.16 4.76 10.88
CA ALA A 120 13.31 3.57 10.99
C ALA A 120 12.17 3.50 9.96
N VAL A 121 11.70 4.64 9.43
CA VAL A 121 10.68 4.65 8.36
C VAL A 121 11.14 3.90 7.11
N PHE A 122 12.42 3.98 6.75
CA PHE A 122 12.93 3.28 5.57
C PHE A 122 12.89 1.76 5.75
N GLU A 123 13.34 1.24 6.90
CA GLU A 123 13.26 -0.19 7.20
C GLU A 123 11.81 -0.68 7.28
N ASN A 124 10.95 0.08 7.96
CA ASN A 124 9.54 -0.29 8.11
C ASN A 124 8.83 -0.37 6.76
N VAL A 125 9.00 0.65 5.91
CA VAL A 125 8.38 0.66 4.59
C VAL A 125 9.01 -0.41 3.68
N ALA A 126 10.33 -0.62 3.72
CA ALA A 126 10.98 -1.69 2.96
C ALA A 126 10.38 -3.08 3.27
N ASN A 127 10.01 -3.34 4.52
CA ASN A 127 9.34 -4.58 4.91
C ASN A 127 7.94 -4.69 4.29
N GLY A 128 7.18 -3.60 4.24
CA GLY A 128 5.90 -3.54 3.53
C GLY A 128 6.06 -3.80 2.03
N GLU A 129 7.08 -3.20 1.40
CA GLU A 129 7.38 -3.43 -0.01
C GLU A 129 7.79 -4.89 -0.32
N GLN A 130 8.40 -5.59 0.64
CA GLN A 130 8.62 -7.02 0.50
C GLN A 130 7.30 -7.81 0.45
N ALA A 131 6.30 -7.44 1.27
CA ALA A 131 4.98 -8.07 1.23
C ALA A 131 4.26 -7.78 -0.10
N HIS A 132 4.41 -6.57 -0.63
CA HIS A 132 3.89 -6.20 -1.95
C HIS A 132 4.54 -7.00 -3.08
N MET A 133 5.87 -7.11 -3.04
CA MET A 133 6.62 -7.98 -3.94
C MET A 133 6.10 -9.42 -3.90
N ASP A 134 5.84 -9.97 -2.72
CA ASP A 134 5.33 -11.33 -2.55
C ASP A 134 3.89 -11.49 -3.08
N ALA A 135 3.07 -10.44 -3.01
CA ALA A 135 1.74 -10.41 -3.63
C ALA A 135 1.83 -10.45 -5.16
N MET A 136 2.75 -9.68 -5.74
CA MET A 136 2.97 -9.69 -7.20
C MET A 136 3.56 -11.03 -7.67
N LEU A 137 4.46 -11.64 -6.90
CA LEU A 137 4.97 -12.97 -7.21
C LEU A 137 3.86 -14.03 -7.18
N PHE A 138 2.94 -13.92 -6.22
CA PHE A 138 1.79 -14.81 -6.16
C PHE A 138 0.93 -14.73 -7.43
N LEU A 139 0.69 -13.53 -7.98
CA LEU A 139 0.01 -13.38 -9.28
C LEU A 139 0.79 -14.00 -10.43
N ILE A 140 2.11 -13.78 -10.46
CA ILE A 140 3.00 -14.35 -11.47
C ILE A 140 2.90 -15.88 -11.47
N ASP A 141 2.96 -16.50 -10.29
CA ASP A 141 2.84 -17.94 -10.14
C ASP A 141 1.44 -18.45 -10.50
N LEU A 142 0.38 -17.76 -10.06
CA LEU A 142 -1.01 -18.11 -10.33
C LEU A 142 -1.31 -18.15 -11.85
N TYR A 143 -0.66 -17.27 -12.60
CA TYR A 143 -0.83 -17.13 -14.04
C TYR A 143 0.27 -17.79 -14.88
N ASP A 144 1.16 -18.58 -14.25
CA ASP A 144 2.28 -19.27 -14.91
C ASP A 144 3.16 -18.34 -15.77
N LEU A 145 3.42 -17.13 -15.24
CA LEU A 145 4.27 -16.12 -15.86
C LEU A 145 5.73 -16.30 -15.44
N THR A 146 6.66 -15.73 -16.21
CA THR A 146 8.09 -15.72 -15.85
C THR A 146 8.42 -14.50 -14.98
N ASP A 147 8.86 -14.70 -13.73
CA ASP A 147 9.26 -13.61 -12.82
C ASP A 147 10.47 -12.83 -13.38
N PRO A 148 10.36 -11.50 -13.60
CA PRO A 148 11.46 -10.68 -14.08
C PRO A 148 12.56 -10.44 -13.02
N VAL A 149 12.23 -10.63 -11.73
CA VAL A 149 13.18 -10.38 -10.63
C VAL A 149 14.16 -11.54 -10.45
N GLY A 150 13.67 -12.79 -10.40
CA GLY A 150 14.50 -13.99 -10.30
C GLY A 150 15.62 -13.88 -9.24
N ASN A 151 16.88 -13.99 -9.69
CA ASN A 151 18.08 -13.88 -8.84
C ASN A 151 18.80 -12.53 -8.99
N ASN A 152 18.12 -11.48 -9.46
CA ASN A 152 18.71 -10.15 -9.61
C ASN A 152 19.20 -9.65 -8.25
N GLU A 153 20.38 -9.03 -8.25
CA GLU A 153 20.95 -8.40 -7.07
C GLU A 153 20.13 -7.15 -6.67
N VAL A 154 20.40 -6.62 -5.47
CA VAL A 154 19.83 -5.35 -5.00
C VAL A 154 20.22 -4.25 -5.99
N GLY A 155 19.25 -3.41 -6.38
CA GLY A 155 19.47 -2.31 -7.32
C GLY A 155 19.60 -2.71 -8.79
N VAL A 156 19.39 -3.99 -9.12
CA VAL A 156 19.39 -4.49 -10.51
C VAL A 156 17.96 -4.81 -10.97
N PHE A 157 17.60 -4.28 -12.14
CA PHE A 157 16.27 -4.40 -12.74
C PHE A 157 16.37 -4.74 -14.23
N TYR A 158 15.44 -5.56 -14.73
CA TYR A 158 15.33 -5.90 -16.14
C TYR A 158 14.69 -4.76 -16.92
N ASN A 159 13.64 -4.14 -16.37
CA ASN A 159 13.03 -2.96 -16.97
C ASN A 159 13.97 -1.74 -16.89
N ALA A 160 14.35 -1.20 -18.04
CA ALA A 160 15.29 -0.09 -18.15
C ALA A 160 14.76 1.23 -17.55
N GLU A 161 13.45 1.47 -17.59
CA GLU A 161 12.84 2.65 -16.96
C GLU A 161 12.94 2.56 -15.44
N LEU A 162 12.65 1.39 -14.86
CA LEU A 162 12.78 1.16 -13.43
C LEU A 162 14.23 1.18 -12.95
N GLN A 163 15.17 0.69 -13.77
CA GLN A 163 16.59 0.82 -13.50
C GLN A 163 17.02 2.28 -13.43
N GLU A 164 16.57 3.12 -14.36
CA GLU A 164 16.88 4.55 -14.37
C GLU A 164 16.25 5.27 -13.16
N ARG A 165 14.98 4.94 -12.84
CA ARG A 165 14.29 5.45 -11.66
C ARG A 165 15.07 5.15 -10.37
N TYR A 166 15.53 3.90 -10.19
CA TYR A 166 16.37 3.51 -9.07
C TYR A 166 17.66 4.33 -9.02
N ASN A 167 18.38 4.44 -10.15
CA ASN A 167 19.67 5.14 -10.20
C ASN A 167 19.54 6.62 -9.80
N ILE A 168 18.54 7.32 -10.34
CA ILE A 168 18.29 8.74 -10.05
C ILE A 168 17.91 8.94 -8.58
N ALA A 169 16.97 8.14 -8.08
CA ALA A 169 16.50 8.24 -6.71
C ALA A 169 17.64 7.92 -5.72
N TRP A 170 18.45 6.90 -6.02
CA TRP A 170 19.62 6.53 -5.23
C TRP A 170 20.65 7.67 -5.17
N GLU A 171 21.06 8.20 -6.32
CA GLU A 171 22.04 9.30 -6.38
C GLU A 171 21.55 10.53 -5.63
N THR A 172 20.28 10.91 -5.81
CA THR A 172 19.68 12.07 -5.16
C THR A 172 19.52 11.85 -3.65
N GLY A 173 19.02 10.68 -3.24
CA GLY A 173 18.80 10.33 -1.85
C GLY A 173 20.08 10.16 -1.02
N LEU A 174 21.23 9.92 -1.66
CA LEU A 174 22.52 9.88 -0.98
C LEU A 174 23.08 11.26 -0.62
N ALA A 175 22.46 12.36 -1.06
CA ALA A 175 22.91 13.70 -0.72
C ALA A 175 22.74 13.98 0.80
N ASP A 176 21.56 13.71 1.34
CA ASP A 176 21.25 13.80 2.76
C ASP A 176 19.96 13.03 3.11
N GLU A 177 19.72 12.84 4.41
CA GLU A 177 18.54 12.12 4.94
C GLU A 177 17.20 12.71 4.50
N THR A 178 17.13 14.02 4.26
CA THR A 178 15.90 14.68 3.82
C THR A 178 15.69 14.55 2.31
N ALA A 179 16.76 14.50 1.51
CA ALA A 179 16.71 14.14 0.11
C ALA A 179 16.19 12.70 -0.07
N ALA A 180 16.69 11.74 0.73
CA ALA A 180 16.20 10.37 0.71
C ALA A 180 14.70 10.27 1.05
N LEU A 181 14.22 11.02 2.05
CA LEU A 181 12.80 11.05 2.40
C LEU A 181 11.93 11.66 1.29
N ARG A 182 12.43 12.68 0.57
CA ARG A 182 11.72 13.28 -0.57
C ARG A 182 11.65 12.33 -1.77
N GLU A 183 12.76 11.66 -2.10
CA GLU A 183 12.77 10.64 -3.16
C GLU A 183 11.86 9.48 -2.81
N ALA A 184 11.84 9.05 -1.54
CA ALA A 184 10.94 8.00 -1.10
C ALA A 184 9.45 8.41 -1.22
N ALA A 185 9.10 9.64 -0.83
CA ALA A 185 7.75 10.17 -1.05
C ALA A 185 7.40 10.26 -2.55
N LEU A 186 8.33 10.71 -3.39
CA LEU A 186 8.13 10.80 -4.84
C LEU A 186 7.85 9.42 -5.46
N ILE A 187 8.61 8.40 -5.08
CA ILE A 187 8.40 7.03 -5.55
C ILE A 187 7.00 6.52 -5.19
N GLN A 188 6.53 6.77 -3.96
CA GLN A 188 5.17 6.38 -3.55
C GLN A 188 4.08 7.12 -4.34
N GLU A 189 4.27 8.41 -4.65
CA GLU A 189 3.36 9.13 -5.54
C GLU A 189 3.30 8.52 -6.95
N MET A 190 4.44 8.14 -7.51
CA MET A 190 4.52 7.50 -8.83
C MET A 190 3.79 6.16 -8.83
N GLU A 191 4.00 5.32 -7.80
CA GLU A 191 3.31 4.04 -7.67
C GLU A 191 1.80 4.20 -7.59
N ILE A 192 1.32 5.13 -6.74
CA ILE A 192 -0.13 5.41 -6.63
C ILE A 192 -0.69 5.81 -7.99
N ALA A 193 -0.05 6.77 -8.68
CA ALA A 193 -0.54 7.26 -9.97
C ALA A 193 -0.55 6.17 -11.05
N GLU A 194 0.49 5.33 -11.10
CA GLU A 194 0.63 4.25 -12.09
C GLU A 194 -0.37 3.12 -11.84
N LEU A 195 -0.57 2.73 -10.58
CA LEU A 195 -1.53 1.70 -10.21
C LEU A 195 -2.98 2.18 -10.35
N ASP A 196 -3.30 3.43 -9.97
CA ASP A 196 -4.65 4.00 -10.16
C ASP A 196 -4.99 4.12 -11.65
N ALA A 197 -4.02 4.49 -12.50
CA ALA A 197 -4.18 4.49 -13.95
C ALA A 197 -4.42 3.07 -14.48
N ALA A 198 -3.66 2.08 -14.01
CA ALA A 198 -3.87 0.69 -14.40
C ALA A 198 -5.26 0.17 -13.99
N LEU A 199 -5.69 0.46 -12.75
CA LEU A 199 -7.03 0.12 -12.26
C LEU A 199 -8.15 0.76 -13.09
N THR A 200 -7.94 1.98 -13.58
CA THR A 200 -8.96 2.72 -14.33
C THR A 200 -9.04 2.32 -15.80
N ASP A 201 -7.88 2.15 -16.45
CA ASP A 201 -7.79 2.09 -17.90
C ASP A 201 -7.52 0.68 -18.45
N LEU A 202 -7.05 -0.24 -17.60
CA LEU A 202 -6.50 -1.52 -18.04
C LEU A 202 -7.09 -2.75 -17.33
N VAL A 203 -7.24 -2.70 -16.01
CA VAL A 203 -7.57 -3.88 -15.21
C VAL A 203 -9.04 -4.24 -15.35
N GLU A 204 -9.30 -5.45 -15.87
CA GLU A 204 -10.62 -6.07 -15.89
C GLU A 204 -10.67 -7.34 -15.03
N ASN A 205 -9.49 -7.87 -14.67
CA ASN A 205 -9.35 -9.07 -13.89
C ASN A 205 -9.54 -8.82 -12.37
N ASP A 206 -10.47 -9.55 -11.74
CA ASP A 206 -10.80 -9.40 -10.32
C ASP A 206 -9.62 -9.70 -9.36
N HIS A 207 -8.67 -10.57 -9.74
CA HIS A 207 -7.47 -10.83 -8.94
C HIS A 207 -6.54 -9.62 -8.94
N LEU A 208 -6.38 -8.97 -10.10
CA LEU A 208 -5.57 -7.76 -10.24
C LEU A 208 -6.25 -6.57 -9.57
N ASP A 209 -7.56 -6.39 -9.74
CA ASP A 209 -8.32 -5.33 -9.07
C ASP A 209 -8.10 -5.40 -7.55
N LEU A 210 -8.20 -6.59 -6.96
CA LEU A 210 -8.00 -6.76 -5.53
C LEU A 210 -6.57 -6.42 -5.08
N ILE A 211 -5.54 -6.93 -5.77
CA ILE A 211 -4.15 -6.68 -5.35
C ILE A 211 -3.77 -5.22 -5.60
N TYR A 212 -4.14 -4.64 -6.74
CA TYR A 212 -3.72 -3.28 -7.08
C TYR A 212 -4.39 -2.25 -6.16
N ASN A 213 -5.68 -2.41 -5.81
CA ASN A 213 -6.30 -1.53 -4.82
C ASN A 213 -5.61 -1.61 -3.45
N ASN A 214 -5.15 -2.79 -3.04
CA ASN A 214 -4.38 -2.95 -1.79
C ASN A 214 -3.01 -2.27 -1.87
N LEU A 215 -2.29 -2.44 -2.99
CA LEU A 215 -1.01 -1.77 -3.23
C LEU A 215 -1.17 -0.25 -3.17
N VAL A 216 -2.15 0.29 -3.89
CA VAL A 216 -2.48 1.72 -3.89
C VAL A 216 -2.75 2.21 -2.46
N THR A 217 -3.60 1.51 -1.70
CA THR A 217 -3.86 1.82 -0.28
C THR A 217 -2.57 1.90 0.55
N ALA A 218 -1.71 0.89 0.40
CA ALA A 218 -0.47 0.78 1.15
C ALA A 218 0.55 1.85 0.75
N SER A 219 0.72 2.12 -0.55
CA SER A 219 1.58 3.20 -1.04
C SER A 219 1.13 4.58 -0.53
N GLY A 220 -0.19 4.79 -0.39
CA GLY A 220 -0.73 5.99 0.27
C GLY A 220 -0.31 6.11 1.75
N ALA A 221 -0.32 5.00 2.49
CA ALA A 221 0.15 4.98 3.87
C ALA A 221 1.67 5.21 3.98
N HIS A 222 2.45 4.64 3.05
CA HIS A 222 3.90 4.87 2.95
C HIS A 222 4.22 6.34 2.66
N LEU A 223 3.53 6.94 1.67
CA LEU A 223 3.64 8.36 1.36
C LEU A 223 3.37 9.22 2.59
N HIS A 224 2.28 8.94 3.31
CA HIS A 224 1.95 9.67 4.54
C HIS A 224 3.04 9.53 5.61
N ALA A 225 3.64 8.35 5.78
CA ALA A 225 4.73 8.13 6.71
C ALA A 225 5.98 8.95 6.35
N PHE A 226 6.40 8.97 5.09
CA PHE A 226 7.53 9.77 4.64
C PHE A 226 7.28 11.27 4.81
N VAL A 227 6.07 11.76 4.48
CA VAL A 227 5.69 13.17 4.68
C VAL A 227 5.71 13.55 6.16
N LYS A 228 5.21 12.68 7.07
CA LYS A 228 5.30 12.89 8.52
C LYS A 228 6.76 13.00 8.98
N TYR A 229 7.66 12.17 8.46
CA TYR A 229 9.09 12.28 8.77
C TYR A 229 9.68 13.61 8.27
N LEU A 230 9.37 14.03 7.05
CA LEU A 230 9.79 15.34 6.52
C LEU A 230 9.32 16.50 7.43
N GLN A 231 8.10 16.45 7.94
CA GLN A 231 7.59 17.44 8.88
C GLN A 231 8.39 17.48 10.20
N LEU A 232 8.90 16.35 10.70
CA LEU A 232 9.80 16.32 11.87
C LEU A 232 11.15 17.02 11.60
N PHE A 233 11.54 17.12 10.33
CA PHE A 233 12.68 17.93 9.87
C PHE A 233 12.30 19.39 9.56
N ASN A 234 11.06 19.81 9.85
CA ASN A 234 10.47 21.11 9.47
C ASN A 234 10.52 21.34 7.95
N ILE A 235 10.28 20.27 7.19
CA ILE A 235 10.20 20.29 5.74
C ILE A 235 8.76 20.05 5.33
N ASP A 236 8.21 21.02 4.60
CA ASP A 236 6.96 20.85 3.88
C ASP A 236 7.23 20.09 2.56
N TYR A 237 6.39 19.10 2.28
CA TYR A 237 6.41 18.32 1.05
C TYR A 237 5.25 18.77 0.16
N GLU A 238 5.56 19.10 -1.09
CA GLU A 238 4.57 19.42 -2.12
C GLU A 238 4.52 18.25 -3.11
N PRO A 239 3.32 17.75 -3.49
CA PRO A 239 3.22 16.64 -4.41
C PRO A 239 3.81 17.00 -5.77
N GLN A 240 4.54 16.05 -6.35
CA GLN A 240 5.20 16.23 -7.64
C GLN A 240 4.50 15.47 -8.77
N VAL A 241 3.74 14.42 -8.44
CA VAL A 241 3.05 13.57 -9.40
C VAL A 241 1.55 13.59 -9.16
N LEU A 242 1.12 13.41 -7.91
CA LEU A 242 -0.29 13.46 -7.55
C LEU A 242 -0.83 14.87 -7.67
N SER A 243 -2.15 14.98 -7.93
CA SER A 243 -2.82 16.26 -7.77
C SER A 243 -2.81 16.68 -6.31
N ILE A 244 -2.80 17.98 -6.04
CA ILE A 244 -2.90 18.53 -4.68
C ILE A 244 -4.15 18.00 -3.96
N GLU A 245 -5.25 17.80 -4.68
CA GLU A 245 -6.48 17.24 -4.12
C GLU A 245 -6.30 15.78 -3.65
N ALA A 246 -5.75 14.92 -4.52
CA ALA A 246 -5.48 13.52 -4.20
C ALA A 246 -4.47 13.39 -3.04
N PHE A 247 -3.37 14.14 -3.11
CA PHE A 247 -2.37 14.19 -2.04
C PHE A 247 -2.99 14.61 -0.70
N ASN A 248 -3.78 15.68 -0.69
CA ASN A 248 -4.46 16.14 0.53
C ASN A 248 -5.48 15.13 1.05
N ALA A 249 -6.17 14.38 0.19
CA ALA A 249 -7.06 13.32 0.62
C ALA A 249 -6.29 12.22 1.36
N ILE A 250 -5.11 11.83 0.87
CA ILE A 250 -4.22 10.85 1.53
C ILE A 250 -3.72 11.40 2.87
N MET A 251 -3.20 12.63 2.90
CA MET A 251 -2.66 13.24 4.13
C MET A 251 -3.73 13.43 5.22
N ASN A 252 -4.98 13.64 4.83
CA ASN A 252 -6.10 13.77 5.77
C ASN A 252 -6.79 12.43 6.07
N GLU A 253 -6.22 11.29 5.66
CA GLU A 253 -6.77 9.94 5.87
C GLU A 253 -8.21 9.77 5.33
N ASN A 254 -8.58 10.56 4.32
CA ASN A 254 -9.92 10.57 3.71
C ASN A 254 -9.92 9.97 2.30
N TRP A 255 -8.86 9.25 1.94
CA TRP A 255 -8.68 8.73 0.58
C TRP A 255 -9.17 7.28 0.46
N THR A 256 -9.84 7.00 -0.65
CA THR A 256 -10.27 5.65 -1.03
C THR A 256 -9.83 5.40 -2.47
N PRO A 257 -8.97 4.39 -2.72
CA PRO A 257 -8.58 3.99 -4.08
C PRO A 257 -9.81 3.61 -4.93
N GLY A 258 -9.73 3.80 -6.25
CA GLY A 258 -10.72 3.27 -7.19
C GLY A 258 -12.16 3.82 -7.10
N HIS A 259 -12.44 4.84 -6.27
CA HIS A 259 -13.77 5.45 -6.19
C HIS A 259 -13.98 6.57 -7.24
N HIS A 260 -13.67 6.27 -8.50
CA HIS A 260 -14.26 7.01 -9.61
C HIS A 260 -15.70 6.50 -9.80
N GLY A 261 -16.64 7.29 -9.29
CA GLY A 261 -18.05 6.96 -9.23
C GLY A 261 -18.62 6.44 -10.56
N GLY A 262 -19.15 5.22 -10.50
CA GLY A 262 -20.12 4.69 -11.46
C GLY A 262 -19.53 3.75 -12.49
N ARG A 263 -19.40 2.46 -12.12
CA ARG A 263 -19.60 1.39 -13.10
C ARG A 263 -21.05 1.49 -13.58
N LYS A 264 -21.24 1.93 -14.83
CA LYS A 264 -22.49 1.79 -15.58
C LYS A 264 -22.40 0.60 -16.51
#